data_AF-A0A366DX42-F1
#
_entry.id   AF-A0A366DX42-F1
#
_cell.length_a   1.000
_cell.length_b   1.000
_cell.length_c   1.000
_cell.angle_alpha   90.00
_cell.angle_beta   90.00
_cell.angle_gamma   90.00
#
_symmetry.space_group_name_H-M   'P 1'
#
loop_
_entity.id
_entity.type
_entity.pdbx_description
1 polymer ?
#
loop_
_entity_poly.entity_id
_entity_poly.type
_entity_poly.pdbx_seq_one_letter_code
_entity_poly.pdbx_strand_id
1 'polypeptide(L)' 'MAAVDCLRCGNRVAVVKFSPAHTSVQWSAAAARSCAELGDGPSPGCAALRRSIDGAVTAGALGLSMREQDLL' A
#
# COMPACT_ATOMS: atom_id res chain seq x y z
N MET A 1 -10.65 -1.47 3.03
CA MET A 1 -9.44 -0.64 3.21
C MET A 1 -8.67 -1.22 4.38
N ALA A 2 -7.44 -1.68 4.16
CA ALA A 2 -6.63 -2.39 5.16
C ALA A 2 -5.41 -1.56 5.55
N ALA A 3 -4.96 -1.69 6.79
CA ALA A 3 -3.75 -1.03 7.28
C ALA A 3 -2.55 -1.97 7.10
N VAL A 4 -1.49 -1.48 6.46
CA VAL A 4 -0.23 -2.20 6.30
C VAL A 4 0.89 -1.38 6.92
N ASP A 5 1.64 -2.00 7.81
CA ASP A 5 2.80 -1.37 8.42
C ASP A 5 4.01 -1.51 7.47
N CYS A 6 4.68 -0.41 7.17
CA CYS A 6 5.85 -0.42 6.31
C CYS A 6 7.01 -1.10 7.02
N LEU A 7 7.58 -2.17 6.43
CA LEU A 7 8.73 -2.88 7.00
C LEU A 7 10.01 -2.02 7.19
N ARG A 8 10.07 -0.82 6.57
CA ARG A 8 11.25 0.07 6.68
C ARG A 8 11.11 1.10 7.79
N CYS A 9 10.01 1.84 7.82
CA CYS A 9 9.80 2.93 8.79
C CYS A 9 8.84 2.56 9.92
N GLY A 10 8.16 1.41 9.84
CA GLY A 10 7.15 1.00 10.82
C GLY A 10 5.84 1.79 10.75
N ASN A 11 5.72 2.78 9.85
CA ASN A 11 4.51 3.56 9.74
C ASN A 11 3.36 2.76 9.13
N ARG A 12 2.19 2.96 9.72
CA ARG A 12 0.93 2.41 9.23
C ARG A 12 0.42 3.20 8.03
N VAL A 13 0.20 2.50 6.92
CA VAL A 13 -0.27 3.06 5.65
C VAL A 13 -1.59 2.41 5.28
N ALA A 14 -2.56 3.20 4.83
CA ALA A 14 -3.85 2.67 4.39
C ALA A 14 -3.72 2.18 2.94
N VAL A 15 -4.09 0.92 2.71
CA VAL A 15 -3.97 0.26 1.42
C VAL A 15 -5.32 -0.31 1.00
N VAL A 16 -5.65 -0.07 -0.26
CA VAL A 16 -6.80 -0.67 -0.93
C VAL A 16 -6.29 -1.40 -2.17
N LYS A 17 -6.47 -2.71 -2.19
CA LYS A 17 -6.21 -3.52 -3.39
C LYS A 17 -7.51 -3.67 -4.15
N PHE A 18 -7.56 -3.14 -5.37
CA PHE A 18 -8.72 -3.30 -6.25
C PHE A 18 -8.51 -4.51 -7.18
N SER A 19 -7.28 -4.70 -7.64
CA SER A 19 -6.89 -5.83 -8.52
C SER A 19 -5.40 -6.14 -8.33
N PRO A 20 -4.87 -7.26 -8.86
CA PRO A 20 -3.44 -7.57 -8.81
C PRO A 20 -2.56 -6.41 -9.30
N ALA A 21 -2.94 -5.76 -10.41
CA ALA A 21 -2.24 -4.62 -10.98
C ALA A 21 -2.58 -3.27 -10.33
N HIS A 22 -3.77 -3.12 -9.71
CA HIS A 22 -4.25 -1.83 -9.23
C HIS A 22 -4.35 -1.81 -7.69
N THR A 23 -3.43 -1.07 -7.07
CA THR A 23 -3.38 -0.87 -5.62
C THR A 23 -3.38 0.63 -5.34
N SER A 24 -4.36 1.12 -4.59
CA SER A 24 -4.33 2.47 -4.06
C SER A 24 -3.71 2.46 -2.67
N VAL A 25 -2.77 3.38 -2.47
CA VAL A 25 -2.01 3.51 -1.23
C VAL A 25 -2.17 4.94 -0.75
N GLN A 26 -2.73 5.11 0.44
CA GLN A 26 -2.86 6.41 1.08
C GLN A 26 -1.86 6.55 2.22
N TRP A 27 -0.92 7.47 2.03
CA TRP A 27 0.04 7.88 3.04
C TRP A 27 -0.51 9.08 3.83
N SER A 28 -0.42 9.01 5.15
CA SER A 28 -0.55 10.20 5.98
C SER A 28 0.68 11.10 5.80
N ALA A 29 0.53 12.42 5.93
CA ALA A 29 1.64 13.37 5.78
C ALA A 29 2.83 13.05 6.72
N ALA A 30 2.55 12.58 7.95
CA ALA A 30 3.58 12.14 8.88
C ALA A 30 4.33 10.87 8.39
N ALA A 31 3.61 9.90 7.81
CA ALA A 31 4.19 8.69 7.26
C ALA A 31 5.01 8.94 6.01
N ALA A 32 4.55 9.85 5.16
CA ALA A 32 5.29 10.29 4.00
C ALA A 32 6.62 10.93 4.37
N ARG A 33 6.62 11.81 5.38
CA ARG A 33 7.85 12.48 5.87
C ARG A 33 8.81 11.54 6.59
N SER A 34 8.29 10.53 7.28
CA SER A 34 9.12 9.58 8.03
C SER A 34 9.73 8.48 7.15
N CYS A 35 9.25 8.31 5.91
CA CYS A 35 9.73 7.27 5.00
C CYS A 35 10.76 7.86 4.03
N ALA A 36 12.04 7.60 4.28
CA ALA A 36 13.14 8.06 3.41
C ALA A 36 12.96 7.61 1.95
N GLU A 37 12.45 6.40 1.74
CA GLU A 37 12.17 5.82 0.41
C GLU A 37 11.03 6.52 -0.35
N LEU A 38 10.18 7.29 0.35
CA LEU A 38 9.11 8.06 -0.28
C LEU A 38 9.58 9.46 -0.72
N GLY A 39 10.72 9.92 -0.19
CA GLY A 39 11.26 11.26 -0.41
C GLY A 39 12.17 11.41 -1.64
N ASP A 40 12.60 10.31 -2.28
CA ASP A 40 13.63 10.33 -3.32
C ASP A 40 13.13 9.68 -4.62
N GLY A 41 12.21 10.34 -5.35
CA GLY A 41 11.97 9.99 -6.74
C GLY A 41 10.60 10.35 -7.34
N PRO A 42 10.52 10.46 -8.69
CA PRO A 42 9.31 10.80 -9.43
C PRO A 42 8.27 9.68 -9.49
N SER A 43 8.58 8.49 -8.96
CA SER A 43 7.63 7.39 -8.73
C SER A 43 7.37 7.24 -7.23
N PRO A 44 6.22 7.72 -6.71
CA PRO A 44 5.94 7.72 -5.27
C PRO A 44 5.62 6.30 -4.80
N GLY A 45 6.62 5.56 -4.35
CA GLY A 45 6.41 4.20 -3.89
C GLY A 45 7.55 3.65 -3.06
N CYS A 46 7.33 3.51 -1.75
CA CYS A 46 8.24 2.76 -0.89
C CYS A 46 8.25 1.28 -1.29
N ALA A 47 9.40 0.78 -1.77
CA ALA A 47 9.55 -0.63 -2.15
C ALA A 47 9.33 -1.59 -0.97
N ALA A 48 9.76 -1.19 0.24
CA ALA A 48 9.49 -1.95 1.46
C ALA A 48 8.00 -2.05 1.75
N LEU A 49 7.22 -0.98 1.53
CA LEU A 49 5.77 -1.04 1.64
C LEU A 49 5.18 -1.97 0.57
N ARG A 50 5.67 -1.94 -0.67
CA ARG A 50 5.20 -2.85 -1.72
C ARG A 50 5.36 -4.31 -1.31
N ARG A 51 6.51 -4.69 -0.74
CA ARG A 51 6.73 -6.04 -0.19
C ARG A 51 5.81 -6.37 0.98
N SER A 52 5.55 -5.38 1.84
CA SER A 52 4.61 -5.53 2.98
C SER A 52 3.19 -5.82 2.48
N ILE A 53 2.76 -5.10 1.45
CA ILE A 53 1.45 -5.30 0.80
C ILE A 53 1.38 -6.68 0.15
N ASP A 54 2.41 -7.08 -0.60
CA ASP A 54 2.47 -8.39 -1.26
C ASP A 54 2.37 -9.53 -0.25
N GLY A 55 3.17 -9.48 0.83
CA GLY A 55 3.09 -10.43 1.93
C GLY A 55 1.73 -10.46 2.62
N ALA A 56 1.10 -9.30 2.81
CA ALA A 56 -0.25 -9.23 3.39
C ALA A 56 -1.31 -9.82 2.45
N VAL A 57 -1.16 -9.69 1.13
CA VAL A 57 -2.04 -10.34 0.13
C VAL A 57 -1.83 -11.86 0.17
N THR A 58 -0.58 -12.32 0.13
CA THR A 58 -0.25 -13.76 0.19
C THR A 58 -0.72 -14.41 1.49
N ALA A 59 -0.62 -13.71 2.61
CA ALA A 59 -1.12 -14.16 3.91
C ALA A 59 -2.66 -14.08 4.05
N GLY A 60 -3.37 -13.54 3.06
CA GLY A 60 -4.83 -13.32 3.13
C GLY A 60 -5.26 -12.19 4.07
N ALA A 61 -4.32 -11.46 4.67
CA ALA A 61 -4.60 -10.32 5.54
C ALA A 61 -5.09 -9.09 4.75
N LEU A 62 -4.77 -9.01 3.46
CA LEU A 62 -5.20 -7.95 2.57
C LEU A 62 -6.07 -8.51 1.43
N GLY A 63 -7.38 -8.54 1.67
CA GLY A 63 -8.36 -8.91 0.66
C GLY A 63 -8.52 -7.85 -0.43
N LEU A 64 -8.91 -8.29 -1.63
CA LEU A 64 -9.38 -7.38 -2.68
C LEU A 64 -10.62 -6.64 -2.14
N SER A 65 -10.54 -5.31 -2.07
CA SER A 65 -11.73 -4.51 -1.82
C SER A 65 -12.56 -4.52 -3.10
N MET A 66 -13.51 -5.45 -3.15
CA MET A 66 -14.54 -5.50 -4.18
C MET A 66 -15.43 -4.25 -4.01
N ARG A 67 -15.01 -3.11 -4.55
CA ARG A 67 -15.98 -2.17 -5.13
C ARG A 67 -16.21 -2.69 -6.54
N GLU A 68 -17.21 -3.54 -6.68
CA GLU A 68 -17.61 -4.19 -7.94
C GLU A 68 -17.99 -3.16 -9.03
N GLN A 69 -17.94 -3.59 -10.31
CA GLN A 69 -18.64 -3.07 -11.50
C GLN A 69 -18.08 -1.83 -12.25
N ASP A 70 -17.41 -2.06 -13.40
CA ASP A 70 -17.69 -1.40 -14.71
C ASP A 70 -16.88 -2.12 -15.82
N LEU A 71 -17.33 -3.31 -16.22
CA LEU A 71 -17.12 -3.82 -17.59
C LEU A 71 -18.13 -4.95 -17.83
N LEU A 72 -19.40 -4.55 -17.92
CA LEU A 72 -20.47 -5.28 -18.59
C LEU A 72 -20.98 -4.39 -19.71
#